data_AF-A0A9P8S8M2-F1
#
_entry.id   AF-A0A9P8S8M2-F1
#
_cell.length_a   1.000
_cell.length_b   1.000
_cell.length_c   1.000
_cell.angle_alpha   90.00
_cell.angle_beta   90.00
_cell.angle_gamma   90.00
#
_symmetry.space_group_name_H-M   'P 1'
#
loop_
_entity.id
_entity.type
_entity.pdbx_description
1 polymer ?
#
loop_
_entity_poly.entity_id
_entity_poly.type
_entity_poly.pdbx_seq_one_letter_code
_entity_poly.pdbx_strand_id
1 'polypeptide(L)'
;MAADVSLAHSTTAIHGAESDVQCESMDYNQLEYKEDVEMLMIFCEKNRAISGSVYAAVMDTTAVYICAEEDSHDVCELTEWNTAEQLVDQRCGTRRMGAARVNNKIYGRGSPGNYKC
;
A
#
# COMPACT_ATOMS: atom_id res chain seq x y z
N MET A 1 22.93 -47.06 -1.22
CA MET A 1 21.92 -46.91 -0.15
C MET A 1 21.91 -45.44 0.21
N ALA A 2 20.88 -44.73 -0.22
CA ALA A 2 20.72 -43.30 0.01
C ALA A 2 20.15 -43.08 1.42
N ALA A 3 20.83 -42.27 2.24
CA ALA A 3 20.30 -41.80 3.51
C ALA A 3 19.66 -40.43 3.26
N ASP A 4 18.33 -40.43 3.22
CA ASP A 4 17.47 -39.26 3.16
C ASP A 4 17.64 -38.44 4.44
N VAL A 5 18.27 -37.27 4.34
CA VAL A 5 18.29 -36.28 5.40
C VAL A 5 17.11 -35.36 5.17
N SER A 6 15.99 -35.69 5.81
CA SER A 6 14.78 -34.89 5.87
C SER A 6 15.08 -33.56 6.56
N LEU A 7 15.42 -32.53 5.78
CA LEU A 7 15.51 -31.16 6.24
C LEU A 7 14.08 -30.60 6.37
N ALA A 8 13.50 -30.75 7.56
CA ALA A 8 12.30 -30.02 7.94
C ALA A 8 12.66 -28.53 8.00
N HIS A 9 12.45 -27.81 6.89
CA HIS A 9 12.35 -26.37 6.92
C HIS A 9 11.05 -26.03 7.62
N SER A 10 11.10 -25.89 8.95
CA SER A 10 10.14 -25.09 9.69
C SER A 10 10.24 -23.66 9.18
N THR A 11 9.48 -23.36 8.14
CA THR A 11 9.17 -22.00 7.77
C THR A 11 8.21 -21.52 8.86
N THR A 12 8.76 -20.91 9.89
CA THR A 12 7.99 -20.12 10.85
C THR A 12 7.25 -19.08 10.02
N ALA A 13 5.96 -19.34 9.76
CA ALA A 13 5.08 -18.36 9.18
C ALA A 13 5.11 -17.16 10.13
N ILE A 14 5.78 -16.09 9.72
CA ILE A 14 5.56 -14.78 10.29
C ILE A 14 4.12 -14.46 9.90
N HIS A 15 3.20 -14.78 10.80
CA HIS A 15 1.83 -14.27 10.80
C HIS A 15 1.90 -12.75 11.06
N GLY A 16 2.46 -12.01 10.12
CA GLY A 16 2.06 -10.62 9.88
C GLY A 16 0.79 -10.71 9.07
N ALA A 17 -0.25 -9.99 9.49
CA ALA A 17 -1.55 -9.92 8.84
C ALA A 17 -1.43 -10.07 7.32
N GLU A 18 -2.21 -10.99 6.75
CA GLU A 18 -2.46 -11.00 5.31
C GLU A 18 -2.82 -9.56 4.94
N SER A 19 -1.94 -8.89 4.21
CA SER A 19 -2.23 -7.54 3.73
C SER A 19 -3.47 -7.67 2.85
N ASP A 20 -4.55 -7.04 3.29
CA ASP A 20 -5.78 -6.95 2.52
C ASP A 20 -5.48 -6.09 1.30
N VAL A 21 -5.09 -6.75 0.22
CA VAL A 21 -4.82 -6.10 -1.06
C VAL A 21 -6.11 -6.11 -1.87
N GLN A 22 -6.58 -4.92 -2.22
CA GLN A 22 -7.72 -4.72 -3.10
C GLN A 22 -7.21 -4.32 -4.47
N CYS A 23 -7.64 -5.07 -5.50
CA CYS A 23 -7.27 -4.80 -6.88
C CYS A 23 -8.43 -4.14 -7.62
N GLU A 24 -8.11 -3.13 -8.42
CA GLU A 24 -9.07 -2.50 -9.31
C GLU A 24 -8.79 -2.89 -10.77
N SER A 25 -9.83 -2.89 -11.60
CA SER A 25 -9.71 -3.25 -13.01
C SER A 25 -9.14 -2.12 -13.89
N MET A 26 -8.84 -0.97 -13.30
CA MET A 26 -8.36 0.22 -14.00
C MET A 26 -6.84 0.34 -13.90
N ASP A 27 -6.25 0.92 -14.94
CA ASP A 27 -4.83 1.29 -14.93
C ASP A 27 -4.72 2.77 -14.57
N TYR A 28 -3.66 3.13 -13.86
CA TYR A 28 -3.35 4.54 -13.58
C TYR A 28 -2.43 5.15 -14.65
N ASN A 29 -2.42 6.47 -14.76
CA ASN A 29 -1.44 7.17 -15.58
C ASN A 29 -0.12 7.26 -14.82
N GLN A 30 0.95 6.68 -15.36
CA GLN A 30 2.23 6.60 -14.66
C GLN A 30 2.89 7.94 -14.35
N LEU A 31 2.70 8.95 -15.22
CA LEU A 31 3.27 10.27 -14.98
C LEU A 31 2.55 10.94 -13.82
N GLU A 32 1.21 10.95 -13.86
CA GLU A 32 0.36 11.48 -12.78
C GLU A 32 0.64 10.79 -11.45
N TYR A 33 0.71 9.45 -11.45
CA TYR A 33 1.04 8.67 -10.27
C TYR A 33 2.40 9.05 -9.67
N LYS A 34 3.43 9.26 -10.50
CA LYS A 34 4.75 9.63 -9.99
C LYS A 34 4.70 10.99 -9.29
N GLU A 35 4.02 11.96 -9.89
CA GLU A 35 3.87 13.30 -9.32
C GLU A 35 3.02 13.27 -8.04
N ASP A 36 1.95 12.48 -8.01
CA ASP A 36 1.10 12.28 -6.84
C ASP A 36 1.83 11.58 -5.69
N VAL A 37 2.65 10.57 -5.97
CA VAL A 37 3.52 9.92 -4.97
C VAL A 37 4.51 10.92 -4.40
N GLU A 38 5.19 11.72 -5.23
CA GLU A 38 6.14 12.73 -4.75
C GLU A 38 5.46 13.73 -3.79
N MET A 39 4.24 14.19 -4.12
CA MET A 39 3.46 15.07 -3.25
C MET A 39 3.11 14.41 -1.91
N LEU A 40 2.61 13.17 -1.94
CA LEU A 40 2.19 12.46 -0.74
C LEU A 40 3.38 12.00 0.13
N MET A 41 4.53 11.70 -0.49
CA MET A 41 5.78 11.45 0.22
C MET A 41 6.19 12.65 1.08
N ILE A 42 6.16 13.86 0.52
CA ILE A 42 6.47 15.09 1.27
C ILE A 42 5.49 15.28 2.44
N PHE A 43 4.21 14.94 2.24
CA PHE A 43 3.23 14.96 3.32
C PHE A 43 3.63 13.97 4.43
N CYS A 44 3.95 12.72 4.09
CA CYS A 44 4.31 11.68 5.04
C CYS A 44 5.58 12.00 5.85
N GLU A 45 6.57 12.66 5.25
CA GLU A 45 7.78 13.10 5.98
C GLU A 45 7.50 14.13 7.08
N LYS A 46 6.43 14.90 6.94
CA LYS A 46 6.18 16.11 7.75
C LYS A 46 4.95 16.00 8.63
N ASN A 47 4.04 15.08 8.34
CA ASN A 47 2.72 15.04 8.92
C ASN A 47 2.40 13.68 9.51
N ARG A 48 1.47 13.72 10.46
CA ARG A 48 0.84 12.53 11.02
C ARG A 48 -0.47 12.27 10.30
N ALA A 49 -0.75 11.01 9.99
CA ALA A 49 -2.04 10.61 9.43
C ALA A 49 -3.04 10.47 10.58
N ILE A 50 -4.11 11.25 10.55
CA ILE A 50 -5.19 11.17 11.54
C ILE A 50 -6.10 10.00 11.20
N SER A 51 -6.41 9.17 12.19
CA SER A 51 -7.33 8.04 12.04
C SER A 51 -8.68 8.48 11.46
N GLY A 52 -9.20 7.70 10.50
CA GLY A 52 -10.45 7.98 9.80
C GLY A 52 -10.39 9.12 8.78
N SER A 53 -9.21 9.69 8.54
CA SER A 53 -9.00 10.71 7.51
C SER A 53 -8.29 10.14 6.28
N VAL A 54 -8.74 10.53 5.09
CA VAL A 54 -8.03 10.24 3.84
C VAL A 54 -7.20 11.46 3.44
N TYR A 55 -5.92 11.22 3.18
CA TYR A 55 -5.03 12.20 2.56
C TYR A 55 -4.71 11.71 1.16
N ALA A 56 -5.08 12.50 0.16
CA ALA A 56 -4.90 12.15 -1.25
C ALA A 56 -4.18 13.25 -2.00
N ALA A 57 -3.22 12.84 -2.82
CA ALA A 57 -2.73 13.59 -3.96
C ALA A 57 -3.54 13.15 -5.19
N VAL A 58 -4.02 14.11 -5.97
CA VAL A 58 -4.93 13.84 -7.09
C VAL A 58 -4.48 14.63 -8.29
N MET A 59 -4.22 13.94 -9.40
CA MET A 59 -3.87 14.53 -10.67
C MET A 59 -4.68 13.90 -11.80
N ASP A 60 -5.53 14.74 -12.41
CA ASP A 60 -6.43 14.39 -13.52
C ASP A 60 -7.19 13.07 -13.32
N THR A 61 -6.64 11.95 -13.79
CA THR A 61 -7.29 10.63 -13.76
C THR A 61 -6.77 9.70 -12.68
N THR A 62 -5.71 10.10 -11.99
CA THR A 62 -5.03 9.32 -10.96
C THR A 62 -5.14 10.00 -9.61
N ALA A 63 -5.27 9.21 -8.56
CA ALA A 63 -5.15 9.63 -7.19
C ALA A 63 -4.29 8.64 -6.42
N VAL A 64 -3.43 9.16 -5.55
CA VAL A 64 -2.58 8.41 -4.64
C VAL A 64 -2.98 8.83 -3.24
N TYR A 65 -3.28 7.86 -2.37
CA TYR A 65 -3.89 8.16 -1.09
C TYR A 65 -3.40 7.27 0.06
N ILE A 66 -3.49 7.82 1.26
CA ILE A 66 -3.29 7.12 2.52
C ILE A 66 -4.50 7.35 3.43
N CYS A 67 -4.90 6.31 4.14
CA CYS A 67 -5.82 6.38 5.26
C CYS A 67 -5.25 5.66 6.48
N ALA A 68 -5.29 6.32 7.63
CA ALA A 68 -5.02 5.69 8.92
C ALA A 68 -6.31 5.07 9.47
N GLU A 69 -6.26 3.81 9.89
CA GLU A 69 -7.39 3.13 10.54
C GLU A 69 -7.35 3.32 12.06
N GLU A 70 -8.33 2.77 12.76
CA GLU A 70 -8.33 2.73 14.23
C GLU A 70 -7.07 2.01 14.73
N ASP A 71 -6.51 2.48 15.85
CA ASP A 71 -5.29 1.95 16.47
C ASP A 71 -4.02 1.97 15.60
N SER A 72 -4.01 2.71 14.49
CA SER A 72 -2.78 2.90 13.70
C SER A 72 -1.78 3.80 14.44
N HIS A 73 -0.49 3.56 14.22
CA HIS A 73 0.53 4.52 14.64
C HIS A 73 0.41 5.80 13.81
N ASP A 74 0.27 6.97 14.44
CA ASP A 74 -0.01 8.25 13.77
C ASP A 74 1.04 8.68 12.72
N VAL A 75 2.24 8.11 12.71
CA VAL A 75 3.33 8.51 11.79
C VAL A 75 3.15 7.83 10.45
N CYS A 76 3.01 8.58 9.35
CA CYS A 76 3.08 7.98 8.02
C CYS A 76 4.53 7.65 7.67
N GLU A 77 4.89 6.37 7.53
CA GLU A 77 6.25 6.00 7.12
C GLU A 77 6.35 5.73 5.61
N LEU A 78 7.43 6.23 5.01
CA LEU A 78 7.75 5.96 3.60
C LEU A 78 7.99 4.47 3.30
N THR A 79 8.53 3.74 4.27
CA THR A 79 8.73 2.29 4.22
C THR A 79 7.41 1.52 4.11
N GLU A 80 6.38 1.97 4.82
CA GLU A 80 5.03 1.39 4.76
C GLU A 80 4.39 1.66 3.39
N TRP A 81 4.51 2.89 2.87
CA TRP A 81 4.09 3.26 1.52
C TRP A 81 4.69 2.34 0.46
N ASN A 82 6.02 2.21 0.46
CA ASN A 82 6.74 1.38 -0.51
C ASN A 82 6.36 -0.10 -0.40
N THR A 83 6.11 -0.57 0.82
CA THR A 83 5.66 -1.95 1.06
C THR A 83 4.28 -2.18 0.46
N ALA A 84 3.34 -1.26 0.67
CA ALA A 84 2.01 -1.36 0.11
C ALA A 84 2.04 -1.37 -1.42
N GLU A 85 2.81 -0.48 -2.05
CA GLU A 85 2.92 -0.41 -3.51
C GLU A 85 3.48 -1.71 -4.11
N GLN A 86 4.50 -2.30 -3.46
CA GLN A 86 5.03 -3.60 -3.86
C GLN A 86 3.98 -4.72 -3.75
N LEU A 87 3.15 -4.69 -2.70
CA LEU A 87 2.07 -5.67 -2.52
C LEU A 87 0.99 -5.54 -3.60
N VAL A 88 0.58 -4.31 -3.93
CA VAL A 88 -0.38 -4.06 -5.01
C VAL A 88 0.20 -4.51 -6.36
N ASP A 89 1.45 -4.16 -6.67
CA ASP A 89 2.10 -4.58 -7.92
C ASP A 89 2.23 -6.11 -8.04
N GLN A 90 2.55 -6.79 -6.94
CA GLN A 90 2.68 -8.25 -6.91
C GLN A 90 1.35 -8.98 -7.10
N ARG A 91 0.26 -8.47 -6.53
CA ARG A 91 -1.04 -9.17 -6.53
C ARG A 91 -1.98 -8.70 -7.63
N CYS A 92 -2.01 -7.40 -7.91
CA CYS A 92 -2.90 -6.81 -8.91
C CYS A 92 -2.23 -6.70 -10.28
N GLY A 93 -0.90 -6.67 -10.32
CA GLY A 93 -0.11 -6.43 -11.52
C GLY A 93 0.41 -5.00 -11.58
N THR A 94 1.52 -4.83 -12.28
CA THR A 94 2.11 -3.51 -12.48
C THR A 94 1.13 -2.59 -13.21
N ARG A 95 1.12 -1.29 -12.86
CA ARG A 95 0.22 -0.25 -13.40
C ARG A 95 -1.26 -0.34 -13.00
N ARG A 96 -1.67 -1.37 -12.25
CA ARG A 96 -3.06 -1.54 -11.84
C ARG A 96 -3.37 -0.67 -10.63
N MET A 97 -4.53 -0.03 -10.63
CA MET A 97 -5.07 0.60 -9.43
C MET A 97 -5.35 -0.45 -8.36
N GLY A 98 -5.30 -0.02 -7.10
CA GLY A 98 -5.48 -0.88 -5.95
C GLY A 98 -4.94 -0.26 -4.69
N ALA A 99 -5.16 -0.96 -3.58
CA ALA A 99 -4.71 -0.55 -2.27
C ALA A 99 -4.25 -1.76 -1.46
N ALA A 100 -3.38 -1.52 -0.50
CA ALA A 100 -2.94 -2.51 0.46
C ALA A 100 -2.95 -1.94 1.87
N ARG A 101 -3.36 -2.78 2.82
CA ARG A 101 -3.24 -2.48 4.24
C ARG A 101 -1.84 -2.84 4.76
N VAL A 102 -1.19 -1.89 5.42
CA VAL A 102 0.11 -2.04 6.09
C VAL A 102 0.05 -1.31 7.44
N ASN A 103 0.32 -2.00 8.55
CA ASN A 103 0.32 -1.44 9.91
C ASN A 103 -0.92 -0.60 10.25
N ASN A 104 -2.11 -1.14 9.97
CA ASN A 104 -3.41 -0.48 10.16
C ASN A 104 -3.54 0.86 9.41
N LYS A 105 -2.86 0.98 8.27
CA LYS A 105 -3.05 2.07 7.31
C LYS A 105 -3.29 1.48 5.95
N ILE A 106 -4.21 2.08 5.21
CA ILE A 106 -4.45 1.77 3.81
C ILE A 106 -3.62 2.73 2.98
N TYR A 107 -2.84 2.19 2.07
CA TYR A 107 -2.11 2.92 1.05
C TYR A 107 -2.61 2.45 -0.30
N GLY A 108 -2.91 3.39 -1.19
CA GLY A 108 -3.45 3.00 -2.47
C GLY A 108 -3.31 4.05 -3.55
N ARG A 109 -3.67 3.60 -4.74
CA ARG A 109 -3.78 4.39 -5.96
C ARG A 109 -5.09 4.02 -6.66
N GLY A 110 -5.87 5.01 -7.04
CA GLY A 110 -7.21 4.82 -7.56
C GLY A 110 -7.65 5.99 -8.44
N SER A 111 -8.90 5.93 -8.88
CA SER A 111 -9.50 7.06 -9.58
C SER A 111 -9.87 8.18 -8.58
N PRO A 112 -9.78 9.46 -8.99
CA PRO A 112 -10.25 10.58 -8.18
C PRO A 112 -11.67 10.37 -7.64
N GLY A 113 -11.85 10.57 -6.33
CA GLY A 113 -13.14 10.45 -5.66
C GLY A 113 -13.56 9.01 -5.32
N ASN A 114 -12.79 7.99 -5.71
CA ASN A 114 -13.05 6.59 -5.39
C ASN A 114 -12.11 6.01 -4.30
N TYR A 115 -11.25 6.84 -3.70
CA TYR A 115 -10.39 6.43 -2.59
C TYR A 115 -11.19 6.19 -1.31
N LYS A 116 -10.83 5.15 -0.57
CA LYS A 116 -11.53 4.73 0.65
C LYS A 116 -10.57 4.40 1.78
N CYS A 117 -11.01 4.74 2.99
CA CYS A 117 -10.82 3.89 4.16
C CYS A 117 -11.95 2.84 4.12
#